data_AF-A0A7V3HZP5-F1
#
_entry.id   AF-A0A7V3HZP5-F1
#
_cell.length_a   1.000
_cell.length_b   1.000
_cell.length_c   1.000
_cell.angle_alpha   90.00
_cell.angle_beta   90.00
_cell.angle_gamma   90.00
#
_symmetry.space_group_name_H-M   'P 1'
#
loop_
_entity.id
_entity.type
_entity.pdbx_description
1 polymer ?
#
loop_
_entity_poly.entity_id
_entity_poly.type
_entity_poly.pdbx_seq_one_letter_code
_entity_poly.pdbx_strand_id
1 'polypeptide(L)' 'FAGATQYVRPEDVAETIPCGPDLDAIVEAVRPYREAGFTDVALVQIGGQTQDRFLAEAAEPLLEALRTVRA' A
#
# COMPACT_ATOMS: atom_id res chain seq x y z
N PHE A 1 -20.61 6.46 12.22
CA PHE A 1 -20.23 5.84 10.93
C PHE A 1 -21.00 6.48 9.78
N ALA A 2 -22.31 6.26 9.61
CA ALA A 2 -23.10 6.77 8.48
C ALA A 2 -22.98 8.30 8.22
N GLY A 3 -23.03 9.14 9.27
CA GLY A 3 -22.87 10.60 9.10
C GLY A 3 -21.46 11.05 8.70
N ALA A 4 -20.43 10.27 9.00
CA ALA A 4 -19.04 10.60 8.67
C ALA A 4 -18.66 10.11 7.26
N THR A 5 -19.29 9.03 6.78
CA THR A 5 -18.99 8.43 5.47
C THR A 5 -19.91 8.93 4.35
N GLN A 6 -20.94 9.73 4.64
CA GLN A 6 -21.94 10.16 3.64
C GLN A 6 -21.37 11.02 2.48
N TYR A 7 -20.18 11.59 2.66
CA TYR A 7 -19.51 12.41 1.64
C TYR A 7 -18.38 11.66 0.92
N VAL A 8 -18.10 10.41 1.31
CA VAL A 8 -17.06 9.59 0.69
C VAL A 8 -17.70 8.77 -0.43
N ARG A 9 -17.26 9.01 -1.66
CA ARG A 9 -17.67 8.23 -2.83
C ARG A 9 -16.66 7.11 -3.08
N PRO A 10 -17.04 6.04 -3.80
CA PRO A 10 -16.11 4.96 -4.15
C PRO A 10 -14.83 5.46 -4.85
N GLU A 11 -14.96 6.50 -5.68
CA GLU A 11 -13.84 7.06 -6.43
C GLU A 11 -12.82 7.73 -5.51
N ASP A 12 -13.30 8.42 -4.46
CA ASP A 12 -12.44 9.10 -3.48
C ASP A 12 -11.55 8.08 -2.72
N VAL A 13 -12.03 6.84 -2.56
CA VAL A 13 -11.25 5.73 -1.97
C VAL A 13 -10.31 5.10 -2.99
N ALA A 14 -10.77 4.89 -4.22
CA ALA A 14 -9.98 4.28 -5.28
C ALA A 14 -8.74 5.11 -5.65
N GLU A 15 -8.85 6.45 -5.61
CA GLU A 15 -7.74 7.36 -5.91
C GLU A 15 -6.66 7.41 -4.82
N THR A 16 -6.96 6.98 -3.59
CA THR A 16 -6.05 7.12 -2.45
C THR A 16 -5.35 5.82 -2.06
N ILE A 17 -5.84 4.66 -2.52
CA ILE A 17 -5.31 3.36 -2.15
C ILE A 17 -4.71 2.69 -3.39
N PRO A 18 -3.37 2.56 -3.50
CA PRO A 18 -2.77 1.85 -4.62
C PRO A 18 -3.22 0.39 -4.59
N CYS A 19 -3.83 -0.04 -5.69
CA CYS A 19 -4.33 -1.40 -5.88
C CYS A 19 -3.77 -1.98 -7.18
N GLY A 20 -3.45 -3.27 -7.17
CA GLY A 20 -3.03 -4.00 -8.37
C GLY A 20 -1.52 -4.24 -8.46
N PRO A 21 -1.00 -4.52 -9.66
CA PRO A 21 0.35 -5.04 -9.85
C PRO A 21 1.44 -3.96 -9.90
N ASP A 22 1.06 -2.69 -9.87
CA ASP A 22 2.02 -1.57 -9.89
C ASP A 22 2.66 -1.41 -8.51
N LEU A 23 3.86 -1.98 -8.35
CA LEU A 23 4.61 -1.90 -7.10
C LEU A 23 5.19 -0.51 -6.86
N ASP A 24 5.48 0.26 -7.92
CA ASP A 24 6.02 1.61 -7.79
C ASP A 24 4.98 2.54 -7.17
N ALA A 25 3.71 2.43 -7.57
CA ALA A 25 2.61 3.15 -6.95
C ALA A 25 2.50 2.86 -5.43
N ILE A 26 2.77 1.63 -5.01
CA ILE A 26 2.78 1.24 -3.59
C ILE A 26 3.98 1.87 -2.87
N VAL A 27 5.16 1.85 -3.48
CA VAL A 27 6.38 2.47 -2.92
C VAL A 27 6.21 3.97 -2.75
N GLU A 28 5.64 4.65 -3.73
CA GLU A 28 5.33 6.09 -3.66
C GLU A 28 4.32 6.40 -2.56
N ALA A 29 3.30 5.56 -2.35
CA ALA A 29 2.36 5.73 -1.25
C ALA A 29 3.01 5.57 0.14
N VAL A 30 4.14 4.86 0.23
CA VAL A 30 4.91 4.72 1.49
C VAL A 30 5.83 5.92 1.74
N ARG A 31 6.22 6.67 0.70
CA ARG A 31 7.17 7.80 0.78
C ARG A 31 6.81 8.83 1.88
N PRO A 32 5.55 9.28 2.06
CA PRO A 32 5.23 10.29 3.06
C PRO A 32 5.54 9.84 4.50
N TYR A 33 5.39 8.54 4.80
CA TYR A 33 5.74 8.01 6.12
C TYR A 33 7.26 8.09 6.36
N ARG A 34 8.06 7.82 5.34
CA ARG A 34 9.52 7.96 5.47
C ARG A 34 9.94 9.40 5.66
N GLU A 35 9.37 10.31 4.87
CA GLU A 35 9.63 11.76 4.99
C GLU A 35 9.20 12.31 6.35
N ALA A 36 8.17 11.71 6.97
CA ALA A 36 7.76 12.00 8.34
C ALA A 36 8.68 11.39 9.41
N GLY A 37 9.71 10.62 9.04
CA GLY A 37 10.71 10.05 9.95
C GLY A 37 10.36 8.68 10.53
N PHE A 38 9.34 7.98 10.02
CA PHE A 38 9.07 6.60 10.41
C PHE A 38 10.19 5.67 9.92
N THR A 39 10.72 4.84 10.83
CA THR A 39 11.81 3.90 10.54
C THR A 39 11.32 2.54 10.05
N ASP A 40 10.13 2.15 10.47
CA ASP A 40 9.54 0.83 10.24
C ASP A 40 8.13 1.00 9.69
N VAL A 41 7.85 0.37 8.54
CA VAL A 41 6.54 0.37 7.91
C VAL A 41 6.07 -1.07 7.78
N ALA A 42 4.92 -1.38 8.39
CA ALA A 42 4.28 -2.67 8.29
C ALA A 42 3.37 -2.72 7.06
N LEU A 43 3.58 -3.70 6.18
CA LEU A 43 2.69 -3.96 5.05
C LEU A 43 1.69 -5.04 5.45
N VAL A 44 0.40 -4.75 5.29
CA VAL A 44 -0.69 -5.68 5.58
C VAL A 44 -1.47 -5.92 4.30
N GLN A 45 -1.31 -7.11 3.72
CA GLN A 45 -2.11 -7.49 2.56
C GLN A 45 -3.56 -7.76 2.98
N ILE A 46 -4.50 -7.15 2.26
CA ILE A 46 -5.94 -7.36 2.42
C ILE A 46 -6.42 -8.30 1.31
N GLY A 47 -7.09 -9.40 1.69
CA GLY A 47 -7.66 -10.37 0.74
C GLY A 47 -7.23 -11.79 1.08
N GLY A 48 -8.05 -12.50 1.89
CA GLY A 48 -7.69 -13.80 2.43
C GLY A 48 -7.51 -14.91 1.39
N GLN A 49 -8.28 -14.91 0.29
CA GLN A 49 -8.20 -15.96 -0.74
C GLN A 49 -6.99 -15.81 -1.67
N THR A 50 -6.26 -14.71 -1.59
CA THR A 50 -5.13 -14.40 -2.49
C THR A 50 -3.79 -14.31 -1.76
N GLN A 51 -3.74 -14.74 -0.49
CA GLN A 51 -2.55 -14.60 0.34
C GLN A 51 -1.34 -15.34 -0.25
N ASP A 52 -1.52 -16.60 -0.66
CA ASP A 52 -0.44 -17.41 -1.25
C ASP A 52 0.13 -16.76 -2.51
N ARG A 53 -0.74 -16.22 -3.36
CA ARG A 53 -0.34 -15.51 -4.58
C ARG A 53 0.43 -14.22 -4.26
N PHE A 54 -0.03 -13.45 -3.27
CA PHE A 54 0.70 -12.25 -2.82
C PHE A 54 2.11 -12.60 -2.35
N LEU A 55 2.24 -13.63 -1.51
CA LEU A 55 3.52 -14.08 -0.99
C LEU A 55 4.45 -14.58 -2.11
N ALA A 56 3.91 -15.28 -3.09
CA ALA A 56 4.69 -15.84 -4.20
C ALA A 56 5.09 -14.80 -5.27
N GLU A 57 4.25 -13.80 -5.55
CA GLU A 57 4.41 -12.94 -6.73
C GLU A 57 4.77 -11.49 -6.39
N ALA A 58 4.32 -10.95 -5.25
CA ALA A 58 4.37 -9.51 -4.98
C ALA A 58 5.18 -9.15 -3.74
N ALA A 59 5.15 -9.98 -2.69
CA ALA A 59 5.75 -9.64 -1.40
C ALA A 59 7.25 -9.39 -1.47
N GLU A 60 8.01 -10.31 -2.09
CA GLU A 60 9.46 -10.19 -2.18
C GLU A 60 9.92 -9.00 -3.06
N PRO A 61 9.43 -8.83 -4.30
CA PRO A 61 9.78 -7.66 -5.12
C PRO A 61 9.40 -6.33 -4.45
N LEU A 62 8.24 -6.26 -3.80
CA LEU A 62 7.79 -5.06 -3.09
C LEU A 62 8.71 -4.71 -1.91
N LEU A 63 9.09 -5.71 -1.11
CA LEU A 63 10.01 -5.50 0.01
C LEU A 63 11.39 -5.06 -0.46
N GLU A 64 11.89 -5.60 -1.57
CA GLU A 64 13.16 -5.19 -2.16
C GLU A 64 13.11 -3.75 -2.67
N ALA A 65 12.04 -3.39 -3.40
CA ALA A 65 11.83 -2.03 -3.88
C ALA A 65 11.79 -1.02 -2.70
N LEU A 66 11.02 -1.34 -1.64
CA LEU A 66 10.96 -0.48 -0.46
C LEU A 66 12.33 -0.33 0.23
N ARG A 67 13.17 -1.36 0.25
CA ARG A 67 14.51 -1.30 0.87
C ARG A 67 15.52 -0.54 0.03
N THR A 68 15.42 -0.64 -1.29
CA THR A 68 16.36 -0.01 -2.25
C THR A 68 16.17 1.48 -2.39
N VAL A 69 14.96 2.01 -2.17
CA VAL A 69 14.73 3.44 -2.00
C VAL A 69 15.35 3.90 -0.67
N ARG A 70 16.67 4.11 -0.66
CA ARG A 70 17.40 4.81 0.40
C ARG A 70 17.37 6.31 0.12
N ALA A 71 17.27 7.10 1.20
CA ALA A 71 17.49 8.54 1.18
C ALA A 71 18.93 8.87 0.78
#